data_AF-A0A2J4ZQD4-F1
#
_entry.id   AF-A0A2J4ZQD4-F1
#
_cell.length_a   1.000
_cell.length_b   1.000
_cell.length_c   1.000
_cell.angle_alpha   90.00
_cell.angle_beta   90.00
_cell.angle_gamma   90.00
#
_symmetry.space_group_name_H-M   'P 1'
#
loop_
_entity.id
_entity.type
_entity.pdbx_description
1 polymer ?
#
loop_
_entity_poly.entity_id
_entity_poly.type
_entity_poly.pdbx_seq_one_letter_code
_entity_poly.pdbx_strand_id
1 'polypeptide(L)'
;GMTNPHFTRITDYRDVESHNMFIERAAQGRDADELLAILASKSRDNSRTPMQWNSGEGGGFTAGEPWIALCDNYRDINAEAALADPESVFYAYQQLITLRKSTPVLTWGDYQDLLPEHPSLWCYRRQWQGQTLVVVANLSREFQRWQPEAMSGDWRMLMSNYAEAANRPADMTLRPFEAVWWLQE
;
A
#
# COMPACT_ATOMS: atom_id res chain seq x y z
N GLY A 1 -3.84 5.53 3.33
CA GLY A 1 -2.42 5.21 3.18
C GLY A 1 -1.61 6.36 3.71
N MET A 2 -1.35 6.39 5.03
CA MET A 2 -0.41 7.34 5.62
C MET A 2 1.00 7.05 5.10
N THR A 3 1.83 8.08 5.00
CA THR A 3 3.23 7.97 4.59
C THR A 3 4.16 8.18 5.79
N ASN A 4 5.46 8.02 5.57
CA ASN A 4 6.46 8.47 6.54
C ASN A 4 6.29 9.99 6.80
N PRO A 5 6.61 10.49 8.02
CA PRO A 5 6.29 11.85 8.46
C PRO A 5 7.19 12.97 7.94
N HIS A 6 8.28 12.65 7.23
CA HIS A 6 9.29 13.60 6.77
C HIS A 6 9.92 14.44 7.91
N PHE A 7 10.18 13.83 9.07
CA PHE A 7 10.93 14.46 10.16
C PHE A 7 12.33 14.88 9.70
N THR A 8 12.68 16.14 9.99
CA THR A 8 13.92 16.79 9.50
C THR A 8 14.94 17.03 10.59
N ARG A 9 14.61 16.76 11.86
CA ARG A 9 15.53 16.95 13.00
C ARG A 9 15.53 15.70 13.87
N ILE A 10 16.68 15.40 14.47
CA ILE A 10 16.80 14.25 15.40
C ILE A 10 15.83 14.37 16.59
N THR A 11 15.52 15.59 17.02
CA THR A 11 14.56 15.88 18.09
C THR A 11 13.11 15.63 17.72
N ASP A 12 12.80 15.38 16.45
CA ASP A 12 11.45 14.99 16.03
C ASP A 12 11.20 13.48 16.27
N TYR A 13 12.28 12.70 16.35
CA TYR A 13 12.25 11.26 16.65
C TYR A 13 12.19 10.99 18.17
N ARG A 14 11.67 9.83 18.56
CA ARG A 14 11.51 9.37 19.94
C ARG A 14 12.14 8.00 20.21
N ASP A 15 12.36 7.23 19.16
CA ASP A 15 12.93 5.90 19.22
C ASP A 15 14.38 5.94 19.69
N VAL A 16 14.66 5.26 20.81
CA VAL A 16 15.99 5.24 21.43
C VAL A 16 17.08 4.70 20.50
N GLU A 17 16.75 3.72 19.64
CA GLU A 17 17.68 3.15 18.67
C GLU A 17 18.01 4.16 17.58
N SER A 18 17.03 4.94 17.12
CA SER A 18 17.23 6.04 16.17
C SER A 18 18.16 7.12 16.74
N HIS A 19 17.97 7.51 18.02
CA HIS A 19 18.85 8.45 18.72
C HIS A 19 20.27 7.91 18.90
N ASN A 20 20.41 6.66 19.36
CA ASN A 20 21.72 6.03 19.54
C ASN A 20 22.47 5.91 18.21
N MET A 21 21.80 5.45 17.15
CA MET A 21 22.38 5.35 15.81
C MET A 21 22.88 6.72 15.33
N PHE A 22 22.08 7.77 15.50
CA PHE A 22 22.47 9.12 15.11
C PHE A 22 23.71 9.59 15.89
N ILE A 23 23.71 9.47 17.21
CA ILE A 23 24.82 9.90 18.08
C ILE A 23 26.11 9.14 17.74
N GLU A 24 26.06 7.81 17.68
CA GLU A 24 27.22 6.96 17.42
C GLU A 24 27.84 7.24 16.05
N ARG A 25 27.01 7.43 15.01
CA ARG A 25 27.47 7.68 13.65
C ARG A 25 27.95 9.11 13.44
N ALA A 26 27.31 10.08 14.06
CA ALA A 26 27.77 11.47 14.04
C ALA A 26 29.15 11.59 14.74
N ALA A 27 29.37 10.88 15.84
CA ALA A 27 30.67 10.81 16.51
C ALA A 27 31.77 10.17 15.64
N GLN A 28 31.38 9.34 14.65
CA GLN A 28 32.28 8.78 13.63
C GLN A 28 32.53 9.75 12.45
N GLY A 29 32.02 10.98 12.52
CA GLY A 29 32.20 12.00 11.49
C GLY A 29 31.27 11.86 10.28
N ARG A 30 30.19 11.06 10.40
CA ARG A 30 29.17 11.00 9.33
C ARG A 30 28.33 12.27 9.32
N ASP A 31 27.94 12.68 8.13
CA ASP A 31 27.12 13.86 7.91
C ASP A 31 25.72 13.71 8.51
N ALA A 32 25.20 14.77 9.13
CA ALA A 32 23.92 14.74 9.83
C ALA A 32 22.74 14.55 8.87
N ASP A 33 22.78 15.15 7.68
CA ASP A 33 21.70 15.06 6.71
C ASP A 33 21.61 13.65 6.12
N GLU A 34 22.76 13.00 5.89
CA GLU A 34 22.79 11.57 5.52
C GLU A 34 22.15 10.68 6.59
N LEU A 35 22.45 10.93 7.88
CA LEU A 35 21.89 10.15 8.98
C LEU A 35 20.38 10.38 9.12
N LEU A 36 19.91 11.62 8.93
CA LEU A 36 18.49 11.95 8.91
C LEU A 36 17.77 11.30 7.73
N ALA A 37 18.39 11.22 6.55
CA ALA A 37 17.84 10.51 5.40
C ALA A 37 17.72 8.99 5.66
N ILE A 38 18.67 8.40 6.38
CA ILE A 38 18.56 7.01 6.85
C ILE A 38 17.38 6.87 7.80
N LEU A 39 17.24 7.75 8.80
CA LEU A 39 16.12 7.71 9.75
C LEU A 39 14.76 7.89 9.06
N ALA A 40 14.65 8.82 8.11
CA ALA A 40 13.43 9.06 7.34
C ALA A 40 12.97 7.82 6.55
N SER A 41 13.88 6.88 6.24
CA SER A 41 13.56 5.62 5.55
C SER A 41 13.51 4.39 6.47
N LYS A 42 14.17 4.41 7.63
CA LYS A 42 14.38 3.21 8.48
C LYS A 42 13.85 3.31 9.91
N SER A 43 13.63 4.51 10.43
CA SER A 43 13.18 4.64 11.82
C SER A 43 11.83 3.97 12.02
N ARG A 44 11.69 3.30 13.18
CA ARG A 44 10.40 2.71 13.61
C ARG A 44 9.37 3.77 13.92
N ASP A 45 9.78 5.01 14.20
CA ASP A 45 8.85 6.10 14.47
C ASP A 45 8.03 6.51 13.25
N ASN A 46 8.49 6.16 12.03
CA ASN A 46 7.78 6.45 10.80
C ASN A 46 6.36 5.85 10.76
N SER A 47 6.08 4.81 11.55
CA SER A 47 4.75 4.18 11.68
C SER A 47 4.12 4.36 13.07
N ARG A 48 4.69 5.23 13.92
CA ARG A 48 4.19 5.49 15.29
C ARG A 48 3.60 6.89 15.46
N THR A 49 3.56 7.66 14.37
CA THR A 49 2.95 8.99 14.38
C THR A 49 1.46 8.90 14.72
N PRO A 50 0.86 9.96 15.26
CA PRO A 50 -0.55 9.97 15.61
C PRO A 50 -1.44 9.60 14.43
N MET A 51 -2.51 8.84 14.70
CA MET A 51 -3.53 8.57 13.70
C MET A 51 -4.17 9.88 13.21
N GLN A 52 -4.29 10.03 11.89
CA GLN A 52 -4.80 11.24 11.24
C GLN A 52 -6.32 11.11 11.05
N TRP A 53 -7.09 11.56 12.04
CA TRP A 53 -8.55 11.45 12.04
C TRP A 53 -9.22 12.49 11.15
N ASN A 54 -8.77 13.74 11.21
CA ASN A 54 -9.31 14.84 10.41
C ASN A 54 -8.25 15.92 10.13
N SER A 55 -8.64 16.99 9.43
CA SER A 55 -7.76 18.10 9.05
C SER A 55 -7.61 19.20 10.11
N GLY A 56 -8.23 19.01 11.29
CA GLY A 56 -8.20 19.94 12.42
C GLY A 56 -6.91 19.89 13.24
N GLU A 57 -6.85 20.72 14.28
CA GLU A 57 -5.70 20.73 15.21
C GLU A 57 -5.42 19.34 15.78
N GLY A 58 -4.13 19.00 15.93
CA GLY A 58 -3.73 17.69 16.40
C GLY A 58 -4.07 16.53 15.44
N GLY A 59 -4.53 16.79 14.21
CA GLY A 59 -5.09 15.78 13.30
C GLY A 59 -6.32 15.06 13.86
N GLY A 60 -7.00 15.67 14.83
CA GLY A 60 -8.08 15.04 15.61
C GLY A 60 -7.61 13.96 16.60
N PHE A 61 -6.30 13.75 16.77
CA PHE A 61 -5.76 12.75 17.71
C PHE A 61 -5.81 13.22 19.16
N THR A 62 -5.52 14.49 19.40
CA THR A 62 -5.47 15.08 20.74
C THR A 62 -5.75 16.58 20.66
N ALA A 63 -6.27 17.16 21.74
CA ALA A 63 -6.35 18.61 21.93
C ALA A 63 -5.10 19.19 22.64
N GLY A 64 -4.19 18.32 23.10
CA GLY A 64 -2.93 18.71 23.73
C GLY A 64 -1.72 18.56 22.79
N GLU A 65 -0.53 18.42 23.36
CA GLU A 65 0.68 18.11 22.59
C GLU A 65 0.81 16.59 22.40
N PRO A 66 0.89 16.07 21.16
CA PRO A 66 1.11 14.66 20.95
C PRO A 66 2.55 14.29 21.35
N TRP A 67 2.74 13.09 21.90
CA TRP A 67 4.04 12.63 22.39
C TRP A 67 5.11 12.56 21.27
N ILE A 68 4.67 12.43 20.01
CA ILE A 68 5.46 12.54 18.79
C ILE A 68 4.67 13.36 17.77
N ALA A 69 5.37 14.12 16.91
CA ALA A 69 4.72 15.01 15.95
C ALA A 69 3.85 14.25 14.92
N LEU A 70 2.88 14.96 14.36
CA LEU A 70 2.06 14.50 13.22
C LEU A 70 2.91 14.40 11.96
N CYS A 71 2.46 13.62 10.96
CA CYS A 71 3.00 13.75 9.62
C CYS A 71 2.60 15.11 9.02
N ASP A 72 3.45 15.66 8.17
CA ASP A 72 3.23 16.94 7.48
C ASP A 72 1.96 16.98 6.61
N ASN A 73 1.49 15.83 6.15
CA ASN A 73 0.36 15.68 5.23
C ASN A 73 -0.99 15.32 5.88
N TYR A 74 -1.15 15.44 7.21
CA TYR A 74 -2.40 15.04 7.88
C TYR A 74 -3.65 15.79 7.40
N ARG A 75 -3.47 17.01 6.88
CA ARG A 75 -4.58 17.80 6.33
C ARG A 75 -5.15 17.20 5.04
N ASP A 76 -4.31 16.53 4.26
CA ASP A 76 -4.67 15.90 2.99
C ASP A 76 -5.00 14.42 3.16
N ILE A 77 -4.25 13.71 4.01
CA ILE A 77 -4.45 12.29 4.30
C ILE A 77 -5.07 12.16 5.68
N ASN A 78 -6.38 11.94 5.76
CA ASN A 78 -7.05 11.65 7.04
C ASN A 78 -8.30 10.81 6.85
N ALA A 79 -8.82 10.25 7.95
CA ALA A 79 -9.98 9.38 7.94
C ALA A 79 -11.25 10.09 7.47
N GLU A 80 -11.48 11.34 7.89
CA GLU A 80 -12.63 12.15 7.47
C GLU A 80 -12.65 12.33 5.94
N ALA A 81 -11.53 12.75 5.34
CA ALA A 81 -11.40 12.90 3.90
C ALA A 81 -11.56 11.55 3.16
N ALA A 82 -10.97 10.47 3.69
CA ALA A 82 -11.08 9.15 3.09
C ALA A 82 -12.52 8.58 3.15
N LEU A 83 -13.30 8.91 4.19
CA LEU A 83 -14.69 8.50 4.28
C LEU A 83 -15.62 9.32 3.37
N ALA A 84 -15.24 10.56 3.04
CA ALA A 84 -15.98 11.40 2.10
C ALA A 84 -15.74 11.03 0.63
N ASP A 85 -14.62 10.38 0.32
CA ASP A 85 -14.23 9.95 -1.02
C ASP A 85 -14.56 8.45 -1.26
N PRO A 86 -15.54 8.11 -2.11
CA PRO A 86 -15.89 6.72 -2.43
C PRO A 86 -14.78 5.92 -3.11
N GLU A 87 -13.82 6.58 -3.76
CA GLU A 87 -12.68 5.94 -4.44
C GLU A 87 -11.45 5.83 -3.52
N SER A 88 -11.59 6.16 -2.25
CA SER A 88 -10.47 6.21 -1.32
C SER A 88 -9.85 4.86 -1.01
N VAL A 89 -8.61 4.90 -0.54
CA VAL A 89 -7.90 3.74 0.01
C VAL A 89 -8.69 3.07 1.14
N PHE A 90 -9.49 3.81 1.92
CA PHE A 90 -10.31 3.22 2.97
C PHE A 90 -11.34 2.23 2.39
N TYR A 91 -12.10 2.66 1.38
CA TYR A 91 -13.10 1.81 0.74
C TYR A 91 -12.47 0.68 -0.07
N ALA A 92 -11.29 0.90 -0.67
CA ALA A 92 -10.52 -0.19 -1.27
C ALA A 92 -10.23 -1.30 -0.25
N TYR A 93 -9.72 -0.97 0.94
CA TYR A 93 -9.49 -1.95 2.01
C TYR A 93 -10.78 -2.61 2.51
N GLN A 94 -11.86 -1.85 2.64
CA GLN A 94 -13.16 -2.41 3.03
C GLN A 94 -13.68 -3.43 2.00
N GLN A 95 -13.54 -3.14 0.71
CA GLN A 95 -13.89 -4.06 -0.38
C GLN A 95 -13.02 -5.32 -0.33
N LEU A 96 -11.70 -5.19 -0.15
CA LEU A 96 -10.77 -6.32 -0.01
C LEU A 96 -11.16 -7.26 1.15
N ILE A 97 -11.51 -6.69 2.30
CA ILE A 97 -11.96 -7.45 3.48
C ILE A 97 -13.29 -8.18 3.18
N THR A 98 -14.21 -7.49 2.50
CA THR A 98 -15.51 -8.06 2.10
C THR A 98 -15.30 -9.24 1.14
N LEU A 99 -14.49 -9.06 0.10
CA LEU A 99 -14.12 -10.11 -0.86
C LEU A 99 -13.51 -11.33 -0.16
N ARG A 100 -12.60 -11.12 0.79
CA ARG A 100 -12.01 -12.22 1.55
C ARG A 100 -13.04 -13.06 2.31
N LYS A 101 -14.10 -12.42 2.81
CA LYS A 101 -15.19 -13.08 3.54
C LYS A 101 -16.20 -13.75 2.62
N SER A 102 -16.48 -13.17 1.44
CA SER A 102 -17.53 -13.65 0.52
C SER A 102 -17.04 -14.60 -0.56
N THR A 103 -15.74 -14.65 -0.84
CA THR A 103 -15.19 -15.38 -1.98
C THR A 103 -14.26 -16.49 -1.48
N PRO A 104 -14.69 -17.77 -1.43
CA PRO A 104 -13.92 -18.87 -0.82
C PRO A 104 -12.51 -19.09 -1.37
N VAL A 105 -12.29 -18.91 -2.68
CA VAL A 105 -10.94 -18.99 -3.28
C VAL A 105 -9.97 -17.95 -2.66
N LEU A 106 -10.51 -16.83 -2.16
CA LEU A 106 -10.07 -15.97 -1.03
C LEU A 106 -9.20 -16.54 0.09
N THR A 107 -9.60 -17.71 0.56
CA THR A 107 -9.19 -18.23 1.86
C THR A 107 -8.62 -19.63 1.71
N TRP A 108 -9.21 -20.43 0.82
CA TRP A 108 -8.89 -21.85 0.66
C TRP A 108 -8.15 -22.16 -0.65
N GLY A 109 -8.09 -21.22 -1.57
CA GLY A 109 -7.39 -21.40 -2.84
C GLY A 109 -5.90 -21.60 -2.64
N ASP A 110 -5.32 -22.43 -3.50
CA ASP A 110 -3.88 -22.55 -3.62
C ASP A 110 -3.23 -21.23 -4.06
N TYR A 111 -1.91 -21.21 -4.14
CA TYR A 111 -1.16 -20.09 -4.69
C TYR A 111 -0.22 -20.59 -5.77
N GLN A 112 -0.29 -19.99 -6.94
CA GLN A 112 0.68 -20.16 -8.00
C GLN A 112 1.12 -18.81 -8.53
N ASP A 113 2.42 -18.55 -8.48
CA ASP A 113 3.03 -17.41 -9.17
C ASP A 113 3.05 -17.68 -10.68
N LEU A 114 2.53 -16.74 -11.46
CA LEU A 114 2.46 -16.82 -12.91
C LEU A 114 3.61 -16.07 -13.59
N LEU A 115 4.29 -15.15 -12.89
CA LEU A 115 5.36 -14.33 -13.44
C LEU A 115 6.53 -14.17 -12.44
N PRO A 116 7.12 -15.27 -11.93
CA PRO A 116 8.13 -15.20 -10.87
C PRO A 116 9.40 -14.43 -11.25
N GLU A 117 9.73 -14.38 -12.55
CA GLU A 117 10.92 -13.70 -13.06
C GLU A 117 10.64 -12.25 -13.52
N HIS A 118 9.38 -11.78 -13.49
CA HIS A 118 9.07 -10.43 -13.94
C HIS A 118 9.48 -9.41 -12.87
N PRO A 119 10.28 -8.38 -13.21
CA PRO A 119 10.83 -7.45 -12.21
C PRO A 119 9.81 -6.48 -11.58
N SER A 120 8.53 -6.54 -11.98
CA SER A 120 7.57 -5.46 -11.70
C SER A 120 6.11 -5.90 -11.77
N LEU A 121 5.76 -6.88 -12.58
CA LEU A 121 4.42 -7.47 -12.55
C LEU A 121 4.39 -8.59 -11.51
N TRP A 122 3.50 -8.44 -10.55
CA TRP A 122 3.12 -9.52 -9.65
C TRP A 122 1.81 -10.12 -10.12
N CYS A 123 1.88 -11.32 -10.68
CA CYS A 123 0.73 -12.01 -11.25
C CYS A 123 0.61 -13.40 -10.64
N TYR A 124 -0.54 -13.73 -10.07
CA TYR A 124 -0.74 -15.03 -9.44
C TYR A 124 -2.14 -15.58 -9.71
N ARG A 125 -2.23 -16.91 -9.62
CA ARG A 125 -3.47 -17.67 -9.70
C ARG A 125 -3.76 -18.34 -8.38
N ARG A 126 -5.05 -18.43 -8.04
CA ARG A 126 -5.56 -19.26 -6.94
C ARG A 126 -6.73 -20.11 -7.40
N GLN A 127 -6.77 -21.37 -7.00
CA GLN A 127 -7.80 -22.32 -7.42
C GLN A 127 -8.41 -23.04 -6.21
N TRP A 128 -9.75 -23.13 -6.18
CA TRP A 128 -10.48 -23.85 -5.14
C TRP A 128 -11.85 -24.32 -5.64
N GLN A 129 -12.12 -25.62 -5.59
CA GLN A 129 -13.44 -26.20 -5.89
C GLN A 129 -14.08 -25.67 -7.19
N GLY A 130 -13.33 -25.65 -8.29
CA GLY A 130 -13.79 -25.15 -9.60
C GLY A 130 -13.60 -23.64 -9.81
N GLN A 131 -13.52 -22.85 -8.73
CA GLN A 131 -13.24 -21.43 -8.83
C GLN A 131 -11.77 -21.18 -9.19
N THR A 132 -11.52 -20.25 -10.10
CA THR A 132 -10.18 -19.74 -10.42
C THR A 132 -10.14 -18.22 -10.28
N LEU A 133 -9.23 -17.73 -9.45
CA LEU A 133 -8.91 -16.31 -9.32
C LEU A 133 -7.58 -16.03 -10.03
N VAL A 134 -7.53 -14.96 -10.81
CA VAL A 134 -6.29 -14.38 -11.34
C VAL A 134 -6.17 -12.96 -10.86
N VAL A 135 -5.00 -12.63 -10.32
CA VAL A 135 -4.65 -11.28 -9.90
C VAL A 135 -3.42 -10.85 -10.65
N VAL A 136 -3.45 -9.65 -11.21
CA VAL A 136 -2.25 -8.97 -11.74
C VAL A 136 -2.11 -7.62 -11.07
N ALA A 137 -0.90 -7.27 -10.65
CA ALA A 137 -0.55 -5.97 -10.11
C ALA A 137 0.76 -5.48 -10.70
N ASN A 138 0.76 -4.26 -11.22
CA ASN A 138 1.97 -3.54 -11.59
C ASN A 138 2.57 -2.89 -10.33
N LEU A 139 3.75 -3.30 -9.91
CA LEU A 139 4.45 -2.77 -8.74
C LEU A 139 5.46 -1.67 -9.11
N SER A 140 5.29 -1.05 -10.28
CA SER A 140 6.17 0.00 -10.80
C SER A 140 5.42 1.29 -11.14
N ARG A 141 6.20 2.35 -11.38
CA ARG A 141 5.73 3.66 -11.86
C ARG A 141 5.60 3.73 -13.38
N GLU A 142 5.91 2.65 -14.08
CA GLU A 142 5.95 2.60 -15.54
C GLU A 142 4.79 1.76 -16.07
N PHE A 143 4.41 1.99 -17.32
CA PHE A 143 3.45 1.13 -17.99
C PHE A 143 4.08 -0.24 -18.24
N GLN A 144 3.36 -1.31 -17.92
CA GLN A 144 3.83 -2.69 -18.07
C GLN A 144 2.91 -3.46 -19.00
N ARG A 145 3.45 -4.11 -20.03
CA ARG A 145 2.68 -5.00 -20.88
C ARG A 145 2.52 -6.35 -20.18
N TRP A 146 1.28 -6.84 -20.10
CA TRP A 146 0.97 -8.16 -19.59
C TRP A 146 0.29 -9.00 -20.66
N GLN A 147 0.87 -10.18 -20.93
CA GLN A 147 0.36 -11.15 -21.90
C GLN A 147 0.13 -12.50 -21.22
N PRO A 148 -1.09 -12.77 -20.72
CA PRO A 148 -1.39 -14.08 -20.15
C PRO A 148 -1.47 -15.16 -21.24
N GLU A 149 -1.24 -16.42 -20.85
CA GLU A 149 -1.69 -17.56 -21.65
C GLU A 149 -3.20 -17.48 -21.88
N ALA A 150 -3.70 -18.11 -22.95
CA ALA A 150 -5.12 -18.08 -23.27
C ALA A 150 -5.97 -18.66 -22.13
N MET A 151 -6.79 -17.81 -21.49
CA MET A 151 -7.71 -18.21 -20.44
C MET A 151 -9.12 -18.34 -21.01
N SER A 152 -9.68 -19.54 -20.98
CA SER A 152 -11.03 -19.85 -21.46
C SER A 152 -12.07 -19.73 -20.34
N GLY A 153 -13.35 -19.72 -20.73
CA GLY A 153 -14.51 -19.67 -19.85
C GLY A 153 -14.94 -18.27 -19.45
N ASP A 154 -15.95 -18.21 -18.58
CA ASP A 154 -16.62 -16.97 -18.21
C ASP A 154 -15.94 -16.31 -17.01
N TRP A 155 -15.33 -15.17 -17.26
CA TRP A 155 -14.63 -14.37 -16.25
C TRP A 155 -15.46 -13.14 -15.89
N ARG A 156 -15.33 -12.72 -14.63
CA ARG A 156 -15.80 -11.42 -14.16
C ARG A 156 -14.71 -10.71 -13.38
N MET A 157 -14.61 -9.40 -13.57
CA MET A 157 -13.76 -8.55 -12.72
C MET A 157 -14.38 -8.47 -11.32
N LEU A 158 -13.56 -8.74 -10.29
CA LEU A 158 -13.94 -8.58 -8.89
C LEU A 158 -13.56 -7.20 -8.34
N MET A 159 -12.38 -6.71 -8.73
CA MET A 159 -11.83 -5.44 -8.24
C MET A 159 -10.82 -4.89 -9.23
N SER A 160 -10.79 -3.57 -9.37
CA SER A 160 -9.69 -2.82 -9.97
C SER A 160 -9.52 -1.51 -9.21
N ASN A 161 -8.29 -0.99 -9.18
CA ASN A 161 -8.00 0.35 -8.65
C ASN A 161 -8.02 1.45 -9.72
N TYR A 162 -8.46 1.13 -10.94
CA TYR A 162 -8.75 2.11 -11.99
C TYR A 162 -10.13 1.82 -12.60
N ALA A 163 -10.83 2.89 -13.02
CA ALA A 163 -12.21 2.78 -13.52
C ALA A 163 -12.37 1.96 -14.81
N GLU A 164 -11.33 1.90 -15.64
CA GLU A 164 -11.34 1.20 -16.93
C GLU A 164 -10.44 -0.03 -16.87
N ALA A 165 -10.99 -1.16 -16.43
CA ALA A 165 -10.31 -2.45 -16.47
C ALA A 165 -11.12 -3.45 -17.31
N ALA A 166 -10.42 -4.35 -18.01
CA ALA A 166 -11.08 -5.37 -18.80
C ALA A 166 -11.88 -6.31 -17.89
N ASN A 167 -13.03 -6.80 -18.37
CA ASN A 167 -13.86 -7.74 -17.59
C ASN A 167 -13.30 -9.16 -17.52
N ARG A 168 -12.23 -9.45 -18.27
CA ARG A 168 -11.56 -10.75 -18.31
C ARG A 168 -10.04 -10.59 -18.44
N PRO A 169 -9.25 -11.59 -18.00
CA PRO A 169 -7.82 -11.66 -18.30
C PRO A 169 -7.57 -11.66 -19.82
N ALA A 170 -6.75 -10.74 -20.32
CA ALA A 170 -6.36 -10.63 -21.73
C ALA A 170 -5.06 -9.80 -21.87
N ASP A 171 -4.47 -9.78 -23.07
CA ASP A 171 -3.34 -8.86 -23.38
C ASP A 171 -3.76 -7.42 -23.09
N MET A 172 -2.99 -6.75 -22.23
CA MET A 172 -3.22 -5.37 -21.85
C MET A 172 -1.94 -4.68 -21.40
N THR A 173 -2.00 -3.35 -21.36
CA THR A 173 -0.94 -2.53 -20.78
C THR A 173 -1.44 -1.97 -19.45
N LEU A 174 -0.85 -2.43 -18.35
CA LEU A 174 -1.15 -1.98 -17.00
C LEU A 174 -0.52 -0.61 -16.77
N ARG A 175 -1.32 0.32 -16.27
CA ARG A 175 -0.88 1.65 -15.81
C ARG A 175 0.01 1.53 -14.57
N PRO A 176 0.75 2.60 -14.22
CA PRO A 176 1.49 2.67 -12.97
C PRO A 176 0.62 2.26 -11.77
N PHE A 177 1.10 1.31 -10.98
CA PHE A 177 0.38 0.77 -9.82
C PHE A 177 -1.00 0.15 -10.08
N GLU A 178 -1.36 -0.16 -11.32
CA GLU A 178 -2.63 -0.81 -11.64
C GLU A 178 -2.68 -2.26 -11.13
N ALA A 179 -3.78 -2.61 -10.48
CA ALA A 179 -4.08 -3.96 -10.03
C ALA A 179 -5.51 -4.34 -10.43
N VAL A 180 -5.67 -5.55 -10.97
CA VAL A 180 -6.96 -6.06 -11.43
C VAL A 180 -7.12 -7.52 -11.03
N TRP A 181 -8.30 -7.86 -10.51
CA TRP A 181 -8.64 -9.19 -10.02
C TRP A 181 -9.81 -9.75 -10.82
N TRP A 182 -9.65 -10.94 -11.37
CA TRP A 182 -10.70 -11.66 -12.11
C TRP A 182 -11.03 -12.99 -11.46
N LEU A 183 -12.30 -13.34 -11.43
CA LEU A 183 -12.81 -14.61 -10.96
C LEU A 183 -13.54 -15.34 -12.09
N GLN A 184 -13.26 -16.62 -12.19
CA GLN A 184 -14.01 -17.61 -12.93
C GLN A 184 -14.67 -18.56 -11.92
N GLU A 185 -15.95 -18.87 -12.13
CA GLU A 185 -16.75 -19.79 -11.31
C GLU A 185 -16.99 -21.12 -12.02
#